data_AF-A0A2G0E666-F1
#
_entry.id   AF-A0A2G0E666-F1
#
_cell.length_a   1.000
_cell.length_b   1.000
_cell.length_c   1.000
_cell.angle_alpha   90.00
_cell.angle_beta   90.00
_cell.angle_gamma   90.00
#
_symmetry.space_group_name_H-M   'P 1'
#
loop_
_entity.id
_entity.type
_entity.pdbx_description
1 polymer ?
#
loop_
_entity_poly.entity_id
_entity_poly.type
_entity_poly.pdbx_seq_one_letter_code
_entity_poly.pdbx_strand_id
1 'polypeptide(L)'
;GKHVLIIFDDLSKQAVAYRELSLLLRRPPGREAYPGDVFYLHSRLLERAAKLSDDLGGGSMTALPFVETQAGDISAYIPTNVISITDGQIFLESDLFYAGTRPAVDAGLSVSRVGGSAQIKAMKKVAGTLRLDLASYRE
;
A
#
# COMPACT_ATOMS: atom_id res chain seq x y z
N GLY A 1 5.56 -15.91 -18.97
CA GLY A 1 5.82 -14.49 -18.60
C GLY A 1 4.81 -13.55 -19.20
N LYS A 2 3.59 -13.47 -18.66
CA LYS A 2 2.66 -12.36 -18.95
C LYS A 2 2.75 -11.34 -17.81
N HIS A 3 2.19 -10.15 -18.03
CA HIS A 3 2.06 -9.11 -17.00
C HIS A 3 0.63 -9.13 -16.43
N VAL A 4 0.51 -9.07 -15.12
CA VAL A 4 -0.76 -9.17 -14.38
C VAL A 4 -0.84 -8.07 -13.32
N LEU A 5 -2.04 -7.57 -13.10
CA LEU A 5 -2.39 -6.66 -12.01
C LEU A 5 -3.37 -7.37 -11.07
N ILE A 6 -3.11 -7.30 -9.77
CA ILE A 6 -3.97 -7.83 -8.71
C ILE A 6 -4.36 -6.67 -7.79
N ILE A 7 -5.65 -6.54 -7.53
CA ILE A 7 -6.20 -5.54 -6.61
C ILE A 7 -6.76 -6.29 -5.41
N PHE A 8 -6.35 -5.89 -4.20
CA PHE A 8 -6.93 -6.39 -2.96
C PHE A 8 -7.76 -5.28 -2.34
N ASP A 9 -9.08 -5.41 -2.38
CA ASP A 9 -10.05 -4.43 -1.86
C ASP A 9 -10.96 -5.09 -0.81
N ASP A 10 -10.58 -5.12 0.47
CA ASP A 10 -9.36 -4.58 1.07
C ASP A 10 -8.70 -5.56 2.06
N LEU A 11 -7.44 -5.29 2.40
CA LEU A 11 -6.69 -6.11 3.35
C LEU A 11 -7.10 -5.87 4.82
N SER A 12 -7.74 -4.74 5.14
CA SER A 12 -8.23 -4.45 6.48
C SER A 12 -9.30 -5.47 6.91
N LYS A 13 -10.28 -5.72 6.04
CA LYS A 13 -11.35 -6.70 6.27
C LYS A 13 -10.81 -8.13 6.31
N GLN A 14 -9.79 -8.42 5.50
CA GLN A 14 -9.11 -9.72 5.53
C GLN A 14 -8.39 -9.96 6.87
N ALA A 15 -7.74 -8.94 7.43
CA ALA A 15 -7.12 -9.02 8.75
C ALA A 15 -8.16 -9.24 9.86
N VAL A 16 -9.31 -8.55 9.80
CA VAL A 16 -10.42 -8.73 10.74
C VAL A 16 -10.95 -10.17 10.70
N ALA A 17 -11.16 -10.73 9.50
CA ALA A 17 -11.58 -12.12 9.35
C ALA A 17 -10.56 -13.11 9.94
N TYR A 18 -9.25 -12.87 9.73
CA TYR A 18 -8.21 -13.72 10.31
C TYR A 18 -8.14 -13.62 11.83
N ARG A 19 -8.40 -12.43 12.38
CA ARG A 19 -8.53 -12.21 13.82
C ARG A 19 -9.68 -13.02 14.40
N GLU A 20 -10.86 -12.96 13.79
CA GLU A 20 -12.04 -13.72 14.25
C GLU A 20 -11.76 -15.22 14.29
N LEU A 21 -11.19 -15.77 13.22
CA LEU A 21 -10.79 -17.18 13.16
C LEU A 21 -9.79 -17.53 14.26
N SER A 22 -8.79 -16.68 14.47
CA SER A 22 -7.76 -16.91 15.49
C SER A 22 -8.32 -16.89 16.91
N LEU A 23 -9.23 -15.97 17.19
CA LEU A 23 -9.91 -15.87 18.49
C LEU A 23 -10.84 -17.06 18.75
N LEU A 24 -11.60 -17.50 17.74
CA LEU A 24 -12.44 -18.70 17.83
C LEU A 24 -11.60 -19.96 18.13
N LEU A 25 -10.40 -20.04 17.54
CA LEU A 25 -9.43 -21.11 17.80
C LEU A 25 -8.65 -20.94 19.11
N ARG A 26 -8.99 -19.92 19.93
CA ARG A 26 -8.32 -19.60 21.20
C ARG A 26 -6.82 -19.37 21.06
N ARG A 27 -6.35 -18.86 19.92
CA ARG A 27 -4.97 -18.39 19.77
C ARG A 27 -4.77 -17.13 20.61
N PRO A 28 -3.60 -16.96 21.25
CA PRO A 28 -3.32 -15.79 22.07
C PRO A 28 -3.33 -14.50 21.21
N PRO A 29 -4.13 -13.48 21.57
CA PRO A 29 -4.13 -12.20 20.86
C PRO A 29 -2.98 -11.29 21.31
N GLY A 30 -2.55 -10.41 20.40
CA GLY A 30 -1.58 -9.35 20.65
C GLY A 30 -2.19 -7.95 20.52
N ARG A 31 -1.47 -7.02 19.89
CA ARG A 31 -1.90 -5.63 19.67
C ARG A 31 -3.21 -5.57 18.88
N GLU A 32 -4.14 -4.73 19.32
CA GLU A 32 -5.48 -4.56 18.71
C GLU A 32 -6.26 -5.89 18.55
N ALA A 33 -5.97 -6.85 19.43
CA ALA A 33 -6.52 -8.21 19.45
C ALA A 33 -6.17 -9.08 18.21
N TYR A 34 -5.24 -8.66 17.35
CA TYR A 34 -4.79 -9.47 16.23
C TYR A 34 -3.87 -10.62 16.69
N PRO A 35 -3.84 -11.75 15.98
CA PRO A 35 -2.87 -12.81 16.25
C PRO A 35 -1.44 -12.35 15.90
N GLY A 36 -0.44 -12.94 16.57
CA GLY A 36 0.96 -12.52 16.40
C GLY A 36 1.54 -12.71 14.99
N ASP A 37 0.92 -13.53 14.15
CA ASP A 37 1.31 -13.81 12.77
C ASP A 37 0.50 -13.00 11.73
N VAL A 38 -0.24 -11.97 12.14
CA VAL A 38 -0.98 -11.11 11.19
C VAL A 38 -0.07 -10.39 10.20
N PHE A 39 1.16 -10.04 10.59
CA PHE A 39 2.16 -9.50 9.68
C PHE A 39 2.56 -10.53 8.61
N TYR A 40 2.79 -11.78 9.04
CA TYR A 40 3.17 -12.88 8.15
C TYR A 40 2.08 -13.20 7.11
N LEU A 41 0.81 -12.99 7.48
CA LEU A 41 -0.33 -13.17 6.58
C LEU A 41 -0.24 -12.26 5.35
N HIS A 42 0.05 -10.97 5.55
CA HIS A 42 0.16 -9.99 4.46
C HIS A 42 1.50 -10.08 3.74
N SER A 43 2.61 -10.32 4.45
CA SER A 43 3.93 -10.37 3.83
C SER A 43 4.02 -11.51 2.83
N ARG A 44 3.64 -12.74 3.20
CA ARG A 44 3.65 -13.88 2.27
C ARG A 44 2.71 -13.71 1.07
N LEU A 45 1.67 -12.87 1.21
CA LEU A 45 0.73 -12.58 0.13
C LEU A 45 1.35 -11.59 -0.87
N LEU A 46 1.87 -10.47 -0.36
CA LEU A 46 2.37 -9.37 -1.18
C LEU A 46 3.75 -9.66 -1.77
N GLU A 47 4.62 -10.38 -1.08
CA GLU A 47 5.95 -10.78 -1.58
C GLU A 47 5.88 -11.73 -2.78
N ARG A 48 4.70 -12.28 -3.10
CA ARG A 48 4.49 -13.07 -4.33
C ARG A 48 4.32 -12.18 -5.57
N ALA A 49 4.00 -10.90 -5.38
CA ALA A 49 3.87 -9.93 -6.45
C ALA A 49 5.25 -9.39 -6.82
N ALA A 50 5.85 -9.94 -7.88
CA ALA A 50 7.19 -9.60 -8.30
C ALA A 50 7.32 -9.50 -9.82
N LYS A 51 8.45 -8.95 -10.28
CA LYS A 51 8.91 -9.05 -11.66
C LYS A 51 9.94 -10.18 -11.76
N LEU A 52 9.66 -11.17 -12.59
CA LEU A 52 10.55 -12.31 -12.83
C LEU A 52 11.73 -11.92 -13.70
N SER A 53 12.82 -12.67 -13.59
CA SER A 53 13.99 -12.55 -14.46
C SER A 53 13.66 -12.98 -15.90
N ASP A 54 14.54 -12.61 -16.83
CA ASP A 54 14.41 -12.98 -18.25
C ASP A 54 14.47 -14.52 -18.44
N ASP A 55 15.28 -15.22 -17.63
CA ASP A 55 15.35 -16.69 -17.61
C ASP A 55 14.02 -17.36 -17.24
N LEU A 56 13.20 -16.68 -16.44
CA LEU A 56 11.86 -17.11 -16.04
C LEU A 56 10.77 -16.49 -16.94
N GLY A 57 11.16 -15.91 -18.07
CA GLY A 57 10.28 -15.36 -19.09
C GLY A 57 9.78 -13.94 -18.83
N GLY A 58 10.39 -13.19 -17.91
CA GLY A 58 10.20 -11.73 -17.75
C GLY A 58 8.79 -11.28 -17.35
N GLY A 59 7.94 -12.19 -16.85
CA GLY A 59 6.57 -11.86 -16.42
C GLY A 59 6.55 -10.98 -15.17
N SER A 60 5.40 -10.33 -14.91
CA SER A 60 5.23 -9.55 -13.68
C SER A 60 3.86 -9.72 -13.06
N MET A 61 3.82 -9.57 -11.75
CA MET A 61 2.60 -9.47 -10.96
C MET A 61 2.69 -8.20 -10.13
N THR A 62 1.86 -7.21 -10.45
CA THR A 62 1.75 -5.95 -9.70
C THR A 62 0.60 -6.09 -8.71
N ALA A 63 0.86 -5.79 -7.43
CA ALA A 63 -0.16 -5.78 -6.38
C ALA A 63 -0.56 -4.34 -6.03
N LEU A 64 -1.87 -4.06 -5.99
CA LEU A 64 -2.45 -2.84 -5.46
C LEU A 64 -3.33 -3.19 -4.25
N PRO A 65 -2.76 -3.25 -3.04
CA PRO A 65 -3.52 -3.47 -1.83
C PRO A 65 -4.18 -2.18 -1.35
N PHE A 66 -5.47 -2.24 -1.06
CA PHE A 66 -6.21 -1.22 -0.33
C PHE A 66 -6.20 -1.57 1.16
N VAL A 67 -6.06 -0.52 1.97
CA VAL A 67 -6.13 -0.59 3.43
C VAL A 67 -6.98 0.58 3.89
N GLU A 68 -8.08 0.26 4.56
CA GLU A 68 -8.96 1.24 5.16
C GLU A 68 -8.32 1.74 6.48
N THR A 69 -8.08 3.05 6.57
CA THR A 69 -7.66 3.73 7.81
C THR A 69 -8.89 4.25 8.55
N GLN A 70 -8.86 4.15 9.88
CA GLN A 70 -9.94 4.68 10.71
C GLN A 70 -9.60 6.12 11.09
N ALA A 71 -10.49 7.06 10.75
CA ALA A 71 -10.29 8.50 10.98
C ALA A 71 -8.95 9.05 10.46
N GLY A 72 -8.40 8.48 9.38
CA GLY A 72 -7.11 8.88 8.81
C GLY A 72 -5.88 8.40 9.59
N ASP A 73 -6.03 7.57 10.61
CA ASP A 73 -4.90 7.08 11.40
C ASP A 73 -4.05 6.05 10.64
N ILE A 74 -2.89 6.50 10.17
CA ILE A 74 -1.87 5.67 9.51
C ILE A 74 -0.97 4.91 10.50
N SER A 75 -1.02 5.25 11.79
CA SER A 75 -0.20 4.64 12.85
C SER A 75 -0.84 3.39 13.46
N ALA A 76 -2.07 3.08 13.07
CA ALA A 76 -2.76 1.85 13.41
C ALA A 76 -1.97 0.61 12.96
N TYR A 77 -2.21 -0.52 13.62
CA TYR A 77 -1.34 -1.68 13.50
C TYR A 77 -1.32 -2.27 12.08
N ILE A 78 -2.49 -2.43 11.44
CA ILE A 78 -2.58 -3.00 10.08
C ILE A 78 -2.01 -2.05 9.01
N PRO A 79 -2.36 -0.75 8.96
CA PRO A 79 -1.72 0.20 8.05
C PRO A 79 -0.20 0.22 8.15
N THR A 80 0.34 0.30 9.37
CA THR A 80 1.80 0.32 9.59
C THR A 80 2.47 -0.94 9.02
N ASN A 81 1.87 -2.11 9.28
CA ASN A 81 2.38 -3.37 8.75
C ASN A 81 2.39 -3.39 7.21
N VAL A 82 1.28 -3.02 6.57
CA VAL A 82 1.20 -3.04 5.09
C VAL A 82 2.15 -2.01 4.47
N ILE A 83 2.26 -0.81 5.02
CA ILE A 83 3.20 0.23 4.55
C ILE A 83 4.66 -0.27 4.61
N SER A 84 5.01 -1.04 5.65
CA SER A 84 6.36 -1.61 5.75
C SER A 84 6.65 -2.71 4.71
N ILE A 85 5.61 -3.37 4.19
CA ILE A 85 5.74 -4.44 3.19
C ILE A 85 5.72 -3.87 1.77
N THR A 86 4.83 -2.92 1.46
CA THR A 86 4.66 -2.39 0.10
C THR A 86 5.79 -1.47 -0.32
N ASP A 87 6.09 -1.39 -1.62
CA ASP A 87 7.13 -0.50 -2.19
C ASP A 87 6.78 1.00 -2.17
N GLY A 88 5.76 1.39 -1.43
CA GLY A 88 5.23 2.74 -1.40
C GLY A 88 3.75 2.75 -1.05
N GLN A 89 3.18 3.94 -1.02
CA GLN A 89 1.78 4.17 -0.71
C GLN A 89 1.26 5.39 -1.45
N ILE A 90 -0.03 5.34 -1.78
CA ILE A 90 -0.82 6.50 -2.19
C ILE A 90 -1.81 6.74 -1.07
N PHE A 91 -1.66 7.86 -0.37
CA PHE A 91 -2.52 8.24 0.75
C PHE A 91 -3.64 9.16 0.26
N LEU A 92 -4.87 8.81 0.63
CA LEU A 92 -6.07 9.57 0.27
C LEU A 92 -6.66 10.21 1.52
N GLU A 93 -6.84 11.53 1.49
CA GLU A 93 -7.36 12.29 2.63
C GLU A 93 -8.80 12.75 2.40
N SER A 94 -9.62 12.61 3.44
CA SER A 94 -11.01 13.08 3.45
C SER A 94 -11.10 14.60 3.27
N ASP A 95 -10.22 15.36 3.93
CA ASP A 95 -10.26 16.83 3.89
C ASP A 95 -9.98 17.35 2.48
N LEU A 96 -9.00 16.78 1.78
CA LEU A 96 -8.72 17.08 0.37
C LEU A 96 -9.91 16.75 -0.53
N PHE A 97 -10.59 15.63 -0.27
CA PHE A 97 -11.77 15.23 -1.02
C PHE A 97 -12.94 16.21 -0.85
N TYR A 98 -13.19 16.63 0.39
CA TYR A 98 -14.24 17.61 0.72
C TYR A 98 -13.90 19.03 0.22
N ALA A 99 -12.62 19.38 0.14
CA ALA A 99 -12.14 20.61 -0.48
C ALA A 99 -12.23 20.61 -2.02
N GLY A 100 -12.68 19.51 -2.63
CA GLY A 100 -12.88 19.40 -4.08
C GLY A 100 -11.70 18.83 -4.86
N THR A 101 -10.60 18.47 -4.21
CA THR A 101 -9.46 17.81 -4.86
C THR A 101 -9.78 16.34 -5.14
N ARG A 102 -9.86 15.97 -6.42
CA ARG A 102 -10.22 14.61 -6.85
C ARG A 102 -9.29 14.16 -8.00
N PRO A 103 -8.48 13.09 -7.84
CA PRO A 103 -8.36 12.23 -6.66
C PRO A 103 -7.67 12.94 -5.49
N ALA A 104 -8.12 12.65 -4.27
CA ALA A 104 -7.72 13.32 -3.03
C ALA A 104 -6.35 12.86 -2.50
N VAL A 105 -5.34 12.84 -3.35
CA VAL A 105 -4.00 12.33 -3.03
C VAL A 105 -3.21 13.36 -2.22
N ASP A 106 -2.69 12.93 -1.08
CA ASP A 106 -1.69 13.71 -0.35
C ASP A 106 -0.28 13.50 -0.92
N ALA A 107 0.32 14.56 -1.47
CA ALA A 107 1.63 14.49 -2.13
C ALA A 107 2.81 14.37 -1.15
N GLY A 108 2.63 14.74 0.11
CA GLY A 108 3.65 14.65 1.16
C GLY A 108 3.76 13.22 1.70
N LEU A 109 2.63 12.64 2.09
CA LEU A 109 2.52 11.30 2.69
C LEU A 109 2.61 10.17 1.65
N SER A 110 2.24 10.42 0.39
CA SER A 110 2.36 9.44 -0.69
C SER A 110 3.80 9.31 -1.17
N VAL A 111 4.28 8.08 -1.37
CA VAL A 111 5.64 7.81 -1.86
C VAL A 111 5.70 6.55 -2.71
N SER A 112 6.64 6.52 -3.64
CA SER A 112 7.04 5.31 -4.37
C SER A 112 8.55 5.13 -4.19
N ARG A 113 8.97 4.00 -3.63
CA ARG A 113 10.39 3.67 -3.41
C ARG A 113 11.10 3.32 -4.72
N VAL A 114 10.38 2.78 -5.71
CA VAL A 114 10.90 2.53 -7.07
C VAL A 114 11.12 3.85 -7.82
N GLY A 115 10.26 4.84 -7.57
CA GLY A 115 10.43 6.22 -8.06
C GLY A 115 10.52 6.32 -9.59
N GLY A 116 11.44 7.17 -10.06
CA GLY A 116 11.59 7.49 -11.48
C GLY A 116 12.05 6.33 -12.38
N SER A 117 12.46 5.18 -11.81
CA SER A 117 12.80 3.98 -12.58
C SER A 117 11.56 3.35 -13.23
N ALA A 118 10.38 3.58 -12.67
CA ALA A 118 9.10 3.14 -13.25
C ALA A 118 8.50 4.15 -14.25
N GLN A 119 9.16 5.29 -14.49
CA GLN A 119 8.67 6.33 -15.38
C GLN A 119 9.34 6.29 -16.75
N ILE A 120 8.57 6.61 -17.79
CA ILE A 120 9.12 6.87 -19.13
C ILE A 120 9.95 8.18 -19.12
N LYS A 121 10.95 8.26 -20.02
CA LYS A 121 11.88 9.41 -20.10
C LYS A 121 11.17 10.77 -20.20
N ALA A 122 10.07 10.83 -20.95
CA ALA A 122 9.28 12.05 -21.11
C ALA A 122 8.68 12.52 -19.78
N MET A 123 8.05 11.60 -19.02
CA MET A 123 7.45 11.90 -17.72
C MET A 123 8.50 12.35 -16.70
N LYS A 124 9.65 11.67 -16.66
CA LYS A 124 10.75 12.01 -15.75
C LYS A 124 11.27 13.44 -15.98
N LYS A 125 11.26 13.93 -17.23
CA LYS A 125 11.71 15.29 -17.56
C LYS A 125 10.73 16.36 -17.06
N VAL A 126 9.42 16.10 -17.12
CA VAL A 126 8.39 17.11 -16.79
C VAL A 126 7.95 17.05 -15.33
N ALA A 127 7.98 15.89 -14.69
CA ALA A 127 7.44 15.69 -13.34
C ALA A 127 8.53 15.58 -12.25
N GLY A 128 9.79 15.84 -12.58
CA GLY A 128 10.94 15.59 -11.69
C GLY A 128 10.88 16.34 -10.35
N THR A 129 10.43 17.59 -10.34
CA THR A 129 10.28 18.42 -9.13
C THR A 129 8.85 18.50 -8.63
N LEU A 130 7.87 18.07 -9.43
CA LEU A 130 6.45 18.35 -9.20
C LEU A 130 5.94 17.93 -7.81
N ARG A 131 6.39 16.77 -7.30
CA ARG A 131 6.02 16.33 -5.95
C ARG A 131 6.59 17.25 -4.86
N LEU A 132 7.85 17.65 -4.99
CA LEU A 132 8.51 18.53 -4.04
C LEU A 132 7.84 19.91 -4.06
N ASP A 133 7.56 20.42 -5.27
CA ASP A 133 6.87 21.70 -5.45
C ASP A 133 5.46 21.68 -4.83
N LEU A 134 4.71 20.58 -5.02
CA LEU A 134 3.38 20.39 -4.41
C LEU A 134 3.43 20.22 -2.89
N ALA A 135 4.45 19.55 -2.36
CA ALA A 135 4.64 19.40 -0.91
C ALA A 135 4.97 20.75 -0.28
N SER A 136 5.90 21.51 -0.86
CA SER A 136 6.28 22.85 -0.37
C SER A 136 5.18 23.90 -0.53
N TYR A 137 4.26 23.75 -1.49
CA TYR A 137 3.09 24.63 -1.60
C TYR A 137 2.05 24.40 -0.49
N ARG A 138 2.03 23.20 0.11
CA ARG A 138 1.08 22.83 1.16
C ARG A 138 1.61 23.07 2.58
N GLU A 139 2.92 23.26 2.73
CA GLU A 139 3.54 23.86 3.93
C GLU A 139 3.30 25.37 3.96
#